data_AF-A0A2G1X459-F1
#
_entry.id   AF-A0A2G1X459-F1
#
_cell.length_a   1.000
_cell.length_b   1.000
_cell.length_c   1.000
_cell.angle_alpha   90.00
_cell.angle_beta   90.00
_cell.angle_gamma   90.00
#
_symmetry.space_group_name_H-M   'P 1'
#
loop_
_entity.id
_entity.type
_entity.pdbx_description
1 polymer ?
#
loop_
_entity_poly.entity_id
_entity_poly.type
_entity_poly.pdbx_seq_one_letter_code
_entity_poly.pdbx_strand_id
1 'polypeptide(L)' 'AAADALGDAVVKEPRANETYDIYQCFAEDPEGRTVECQVFLDDAVDIE' A
#
# COMPACT_ATOMS: atom_id res chain seq x y z
N ALA A 1 3.96 8.43 -3.57
CA ALA A 1 3.07 7.26 -3.44
C ALA A 1 2.45 7.15 -2.03
N ALA A 2 1.52 6.20 -1.78
CA ALA A 2 0.90 6.02 -0.46
C ALA A 2 1.91 5.75 0.69
N ALA A 3 3.07 5.15 0.38
CA ALA A 3 4.15 4.99 1.34
C ALA A 3 4.77 6.31 1.81
N ASP A 4 4.91 7.31 0.94
CA ASP A 4 5.43 8.64 1.35
C ASP A 4 4.51 9.30 2.39
N ALA A 5 3.21 9.08 2.29
CA ALA A 5 2.24 9.59 3.25
C ALA A 5 2.27 8.84 4.60
N LEU A 6 2.63 7.56 4.58
CA LEU A 6 2.66 6.69 5.76
C LEU A 6 4.03 6.73 6.48
N GLY A 7 5.12 7.01 5.76
CA GLY A 7 6.45 7.18 6.31
C GLY A 7 6.92 5.96 7.12
N ASP A 8 7.44 6.21 8.33
CA ASP A 8 7.93 5.17 9.24
C ASP A 8 6.86 4.16 9.69
N ALA A 9 5.57 4.44 9.45
CA ALA A 9 4.52 3.48 9.74
C ALA A 9 4.51 2.29 8.77
N VAL A 10 5.18 2.40 7.61
CA VAL A 10 5.24 1.32 6.61
C VAL A 10 6.03 0.14 7.15
N VAL A 11 5.37 -1.00 7.32
CA VAL A 11 5.98 -2.24 7.84
C VAL A 11 6.46 -3.18 6.73
N LYS A 12 5.94 -2.99 5.51
CA LYS A 12 6.41 -3.69 4.31
C LYS A 12 6.38 -2.75 3.12
N GLU A 13 7.41 -2.83 2.29
CA GLU A 13 7.50 -2.07 1.05
C GLU A 13 6.24 -2.29 0.20
N PRO A 14 5.64 -1.20 -0.32
CA PRO A 14 4.53 -1.30 -1.24
C PRO A 14 4.89 -2.15 -2.46
N ARG A 15 3.94 -2.92 -2.96
CA ARG A 15 4.16 -3.76 -4.14
C ARG A 15 2.91 -3.95 -4.97
N ALA A 16 3.11 -4.15 -6.26
CA ALA A 16 2.11 -4.72 -7.13
C ALA A 16 1.91 -6.21 -6.82
N ASN A 17 0.67 -6.67 -6.96
CA ASN A 17 0.26 -8.06 -6.82
C ASN A 17 -0.52 -8.45 -8.07
N GLU A 18 0.22 -8.97 -9.06
CA GLU A 18 -0.28 -9.35 -10.39
C GLU A 18 -1.34 -10.45 -10.36
N THR A 19 -1.42 -11.23 -9.28
CA THR A 19 -2.46 -12.27 -9.15
C THR A 19 -3.85 -11.68 -8.96
N TYR A 20 -3.92 -10.49 -8.37
CA TYR A 20 -5.17 -9.83 -8.02
C TYR A 20 -5.31 -8.45 -8.68
N ASP A 21 -4.36 -8.06 -9.53
CA ASP A 21 -4.29 -6.74 -10.16
C ASP A 21 -4.48 -5.61 -9.14
N ILE A 22 -3.72 -5.66 -8.04
CA ILE A 22 -3.73 -4.61 -7.01
C ILE A 22 -2.32 -4.09 -6.73
N TYR A 23 -2.26 -2.84 -6.28
CA TYR A 23 -1.10 -2.31 -5.56
C TYR A 23 -1.44 -2.24 -4.08
N GLN A 24 -0.57 -2.77 -3.23
CA GLN A 24 -0.80 -2.92 -1.80
C GLN A 24 0.35 -2.37 -0.97
N CYS A 25 0.02 -1.80 0.20
CA CYS A 25 0.94 -1.30 1.20
C CYS A 25 0.47 -1.76 2.59
N PHE A 26 1.41 -2.13 3.47
CA PHE A 26 1.12 -2.45 4.87
C PHE A 26 1.75 -1.43 5.79
N ALA A 27 0.97 -0.95 6.75
CA ALA A 27 1.43 -0.05 7.81
C ALA A 27 0.96 -0.51 9.19
N GLU A 28 1.52 0.08 10.23
CA GLU A 28 1.07 -0.06 11.61
C GLU A 28 0.31 1.20 12.06
N ASP A 29 -0.83 1.03 12.71
CA ASP A 29 -1.55 2.14 13.32
C ASP A 29 -1.06 2.42 14.76
N PRO A 30 -1.47 3.54 15.40
CA PRO A 30 -1.02 3.87 16.76
C PRO A 30 -1.39 2.84 17.85
N GLU A 31 -2.31 1.91 17.56
CA GLU A 31 -2.70 0.83 18.46
C GLU A 31 -1.91 -0.47 18.21
N GLY A 32 -0.94 -0.45 17.29
CA GLY A 32 -0.11 -1.61 16.93
C GLY A 32 -0.79 -2.61 16.00
N ARG A 33 -1.88 -2.21 15.32
CA ARG A 33 -2.61 -3.07 14.38
C ARG A 33 -2.05 -2.90 12.98
N THR A 34 -1.98 -4.01 12.24
CA THR A 34 -1.64 -3.96 10.82
C THR A 34 -2.81 -3.43 10.01
N VAL A 35 -2.55 -2.38 9.23
CA VAL A 35 -3.47 -1.82 8.25
C VAL A 35 -2.95 -2.14 6.85
N GLU A 36 -3.84 -2.64 6.00
CA GLU A 36 -3.57 -2.85 4.58
C GLU A 36 -4.29 -1.79 3.76
N CYS A 37 -3.54 -1.02 2.97
CA CYS A 37 -4.08 -0.10 1.98
C CYS A 37 -3.85 -0.72 0.60
N GLN A 38 -4.93 -0.84 -0.18
CA GLN A 38 -4.88 -1.43 -1.51
C GLN A 38 -5.71 -0.61 -2.50
N VAL A 39 -5.27 -0.63 -3.75
CA VAL A 39 -5.98 -0.06 -4.89
C VAL A 39 -5.94 -1.03 -6.05
N PHE A 40 -7.05 -1.14 -6.78
CA PHE A 40 -7.09 -1.90 -8.02
C PHE A 40 -6.23 -1.20 -9.08
N LEU A 41 -5.40 -1.97 -9.77
CA LEU A 41 -4.62 -1.51 -10.91
C LEU A 41 -5.56 -1.45 -12.11
N ASP A 42 -5.79 -0.24 -12.61
CA ASP A 42 -6.53 0.04 -13.83
C ASP A 42 -5.82 1.20 -14.56
N ASP A 43 -6.11 1.44 -15.84
CA ASP A 43 -5.47 2.49 -16.65
C ASP A 43 -5.57 3.90 -16.02
N ALA A 44 -6.52 4.12 -15.10
CA ALA A 44 -6.69 5.38 -14.40
C ALA A 44 -5.77 5.59 -13.18
N VAL A 45 -4.99 4.58 -12.77
CA VAL A 45 -4.19 4.62 -11.53
C VAL A 45 -2.71 4.71 -11.85
N ASP A 46 -2.13 5.87 -11.52
CA ASP A 46 -0.70 6.12 -11.59
C ASP A 46 -0.03 5.73 -10.25
N ILE A 47 0.96 4.84 -10.31
CA ILE A 47 1.64 4.25 -9.14
C ILE A 47 3.13 4.62 -9.08
N GLU A 48 3.60 5.53 -9.94
CA GLU A 48 5.01 5.96 -9.99
C GLU A 48 5.39 6.93 -8.85
#